data_AF-A0A454CX72-F1
#
_entry.id   AF-A0A454CX72-F1
#
_cell.length_a   1.000
_cell.length_b   1.000
_cell.length_c   1.000
_cell.angle_alpha   90.00
_cell.angle_beta   90.00
_cell.angle_gamma   90.00
#
_symmetry.space_group_name_H-M   'P 1'
#
loop_
_entity.id
_entity.type
_entity.pdbx_description
1 polymer ?
#
loop_
_entity_poly.entity_id
_entity_poly.type
_entity_poly.pdbx_seq_one_letter_code
_entity_poly.pdbx_strand_id
1 'polypeptide(L)' 'MSTNAKAWVEEIVLPTYPTGKVDSNPLFLENRVYQGSSGSVYPYGVIDSISDHQIEQTYQAV' A
#
# COMPACT_ATOMS: atom_id res chain seq x y z
N MET A 1 -29.98 -24.10 9.54
CA MET A 1 -30.15 -22.69 9.95
C MET A 1 -29.13 -21.89 9.16
N SER A 2 -29.57 -20.97 8.28
CA SER A 2 -28.64 -20.12 7.54
C SER A 2 -28.16 -19.00 8.47
N THR A 3 -26.87 -18.97 8.78
CA THR A 3 -26.24 -17.84 9.48
C THR A 3 -26.13 -16.67 8.52
N ASN A 4 -26.89 -15.61 8.79
CA ASN A 4 -26.76 -14.36 8.04
C ASN A 4 -25.53 -13.59 8.53
N ALA A 5 -24.56 -13.37 7.65
CA ALA A 5 -23.45 -12.46 7.90
C ALA A 5 -23.90 -11.00 7.74
N LYS A 6 -23.30 -10.08 8.49
CA LYS A 6 -23.46 -8.64 8.32
C LYS A 6 -22.16 -8.07 7.74
N ALA A 7 -22.30 -7.20 6.75
CA ALA A 7 -21.22 -6.41 6.17
C ALA A 7 -21.75 -4.97 5.96
N TRP A 8 -20.89 -3.97 6.09
CA TRP A 8 -21.23 -2.56 5.87
C TRP A 8 -20.02 -1.81 5.33
N VAL A 9 -20.20 -0.54 4.98
CA VAL A 9 -19.12 0.33 4.52
C VAL A 9 -19.14 1.58 5.39
N GLU A 10 -17.97 2.03 5.83
CA GLU A 10 -17.86 3.25 6.65
C GLU A 10 -16.59 4.03 6.33
N GLU A 11 -16.63 5.35 6.58
CA GLU A 11 -15.43 6.18 6.56
C GLU A 11 -14.80 6.17 7.96
N ILE A 12 -13.55 5.74 8.04
CA ILE A 12 -12.74 5.78 9.27
C ILE A 12 -11.58 6.75 9.09
N VAL A 13 -11.19 7.45 10.16
CA VAL A 13 -10.00 8.29 10.18
C VAL A 13 -8.89 7.54 10.91
N LEU A 14 -7.73 7.39 10.27
CA LEU A 14 -6.58 6.70 10.85
C LEU A 14 -5.35 7.61 10.90
N PRO A 15 -4.59 7.56 12.00
CA PRO A 15 -3.27 8.19 12.07
C PRO A 15 -2.32 7.51 11.08
N THR A 16 -1.85 8.27 10.09
CA THR A 16 -1.09 7.73 8.95
C THR A 16 0.19 8.51 8.75
N TYR A 17 1.30 7.81 8.53
CA TYR A 17 2.55 8.40 8.08
C TYR A 17 2.61 8.28 6.55
N PRO A 18 2.54 9.40 5.80
CA PRO A 18 2.54 9.35 4.34
C PRO A 18 3.81 8.73 3.77
N THR A 19 3.70 8.16 2.58
CA THR A 19 4.87 7.70 1.83
C THR A 19 5.75 8.88 1.42
N GLY A 20 7.05 8.63 1.26
CA GLY A 20 7.97 9.57 0.65
C GLY A 20 7.68 9.83 -0.83
N LYS A 21 8.60 10.55 -1.47
CA LYS A 21 8.51 10.80 -2.91
C LYS A 21 8.87 9.54 -3.68
N VAL A 22 8.13 9.30 -4.76
CA VAL A 22 8.47 8.29 -5.75
C VAL A 22 9.80 8.66 -6.41
N ASP A 23 10.69 7.68 -6.58
CA ASP A 23 11.90 7.87 -7.39
C ASP A 23 11.50 8.24 -8.82
N SER A 24 12.09 9.32 -9.33
CA SER A 24 11.81 9.81 -10.68
C SER A 24 12.26 8.83 -11.77
N ASN A 25 13.23 7.98 -11.47
CA ASN A 25 13.76 7.01 -12.42
C ASN A 25 12.92 5.73 -12.36
N PRO A 26 12.55 5.14 -13.51
CA PRO A 26 11.97 3.81 -13.53
C PRO A 26 12.95 2.78 -12.98
N LEU A 27 12.50 1.94 -12.04
CA LEU A 27 13.28 0.81 -11.50
C LEU A 27 12.65 -0.51 -11.93
N PHE A 28 13.50 -1.46 -12.36
CA PHE A 28 13.12 -2.81 -12.77
C PHE A 28 13.71 -3.83 -11.76
N LEU A 29 12.90 -4.22 -10.77
CA LEU A 29 13.33 -5.07 -9.65
C LEU A 29 13.00 -6.56 -9.87
N GLU A 30 12.97 -6.99 -11.13
CA GLU A 30 12.41 -8.28 -11.57
C GLU A 30 13.25 -9.47 -11.13
N ASN A 31 14.58 -9.32 -11.15
CA ASN A 31 15.52 -10.38 -10.83
C ASN A 31 15.72 -10.47 -9.31
N ARG A 32 15.21 -11.55 -8.71
CA ARG A 32 15.41 -11.86 -7.29
C ARG A 32 16.21 -13.16 -7.13
N VAL A 33 16.95 -13.25 -6.04
CA VAL A 33 17.86 -14.37 -5.72
C VAL A 33 17.07 -15.69 -5.48
N TYR A 34 15.81 -15.61 -5.07
CA TYR A 34 15.00 -16.76 -4.69
C TYR A 34 14.11 -17.27 -5.84
N GLN A 35 14.22 -18.57 -6.12
CA GLN A 35 13.38 -19.28 -7.08
C GLN A 35 11.90 -19.17 -6.71
N GLY A 36 11.07 -18.81 -7.69
CA GLY A 36 9.63 -18.62 -7.50
C GLY A 36 9.20 -17.22 -7.03
N SER A 37 10.12 -16.28 -6.85
CA SER A 37 9.77 -14.87 -6.61
C SER A 37 9.85 -14.06 -7.91
N SER A 38 8.82 -13.25 -8.18
CA SER A 38 8.85 -12.21 -9.22
C SER A 38 8.83 -10.86 -8.51
N GLY A 39 9.77 -9.98 -8.88
CA GLY A 39 9.82 -8.61 -8.37
C GLY A 39 9.34 -7.57 -9.37
N SER A 40 8.63 -7.97 -10.43
CA SER A 40 8.15 -7.01 -11.44
C SER A 40 7.04 -6.14 -10.85
N VAL A 41 7.33 -4.84 -10.76
CA VAL A 41 6.45 -3.82 -10.17
C VAL A 41 6.20 -2.65 -11.11
N TYR A 42 6.99 -2.50 -12.18
CA TYR A 42 6.77 -1.46 -13.19
C TYR A 42 5.38 -1.64 -13.84
N PRO A 43 4.60 -0.56 -14.08
CA PRO A 43 4.97 0.86 -14.06
C PRO A 43 4.81 1.57 -12.71
N TYR A 44 4.54 0.85 -11.61
CA TYR A 44 4.48 1.50 -10.30
C TYR A 44 5.86 2.00 -9.89
N GLY A 45 5.91 3.25 -9.42
CA GLY A 45 7.14 3.84 -8.93
C GLY A 45 7.58 3.24 -7.59
N VAL A 46 8.88 3.35 -7.32
CA VAL A 46 9.48 2.85 -6.07
C VAL A 46 9.61 4.01 -5.08
N ILE A 47 9.30 3.73 -3.81
CA ILE A 47 9.46 4.67 -2.70
C ILE A 47 10.32 3.98 -1.65
N ASP A 48 11.36 4.66 -1.18
CA ASP A 48 12.35 4.14 -0.21
C ASP A 48 12.25 4.81 1.16
N SER A 49 11.32 5.75 1.33
CA SER A 49 11.17 6.59 2.51
C SER A 49 9.71 6.73 2.94
N ILE A 50 9.52 7.01 4.21
CA ILE A 50 8.23 7.36 4.82
C ILE A 50 8.39 8.70 5.55
N SER A 51 7.32 9.46 5.67
CA SER A 51 7.29 10.70 6.46
C SER A 51 7.47 10.41 7.94
N ASP A 52 8.20 11.27 8.66
CA ASP A 52 8.25 11.26 10.13
C ASP A 52 7.07 12.02 10.77
N HIS A 53 6.25 12.68 9.94
CA HIS A 53 5.05 13.40 10.37
C HIS A 53 3.80 12.58 10.12
N GLN A 54 3.05 12.33 11.19
CA GLN A 54 1.73 11.71 11.16
C GLN A 54 0.67 12.72 10.71
N ILE A 55 -0.28 12.26 9.90
CA ILE A 55 -1.49 13.00 9.52
C ILE A 55 -2.73 12.16 9.82
N GLU A 56 -3.86 12.83 10.03
CA GLU A 56 -5.17 12.17 10.06
C GLU A 56 -5.64 11.94 8.62
N GLN A 57 -5.82 10.68 8.22
CA GLN A 57 -6.25 10.31 6.87
C GLN A 57 -7.55 9.50 6.90
N THR A 58 -8.52 9.89 6.08
CA THR A 58 -9.79 9.18 5.93
C THR A 58 -9.66 8.01 4.96
N TYR A 59 -10.19 6.85 5.34
CA TYR A 59 -10.24 5.64 4.54
C TYR A 59 -11.66 5.07 4.50
N GLN A 60 -12.01 4.43 3.39
CA GLN A 60 -13.23 3.66 3.25
C GLN A 60 -12.99 2.21 3.71
N ALA A 61 -13.60 1.82 4.82
CA ALA A 61 -13.57 0.46 5.35
C ALA A 61 -14.80 -0.33 4.86
N VAL A 62 -14.65 -1.66 4.74
CA VAL A 62 -15.69 -2.64 4.37
C VAL A 62 -15.63 -3.83 5.33
#